data_AF-A0A946UBW8-F1
#
_entry.id   AF-A0A946UBW8-F1
#
_cell.length_a   1.000
_cell.length_b   1.000
_cell.length_c   1.000
_cell.angle_alpha   90.00
_cell.angle_beta   90.00
_cell.angle_gamma   90.00
#
_symmetry.space_group_name_H-M   'P 1'
#
loop_
_entity.id
_entity.type
_entity.pdbx_description
1 polymer ?
#
loop_
_entity_poly.entity_id
_entity_poly.type
_entity_poly.pdbx_seq_one_letter_code
_entity_poly.pdbx_strand_id
1 'polypeptide(L)' 'MDNYDFDLFVIGAGSGGVRAARIAASHGARVAICEESRVGGTCVIRGCVPKKLLVYASHFAEDFEDARGYGWTV' A
#
# COMPACT_ATOMS: atom_id res chain seq x y z
N MET A 1 28.75 -14.48 -20.63
CA MET A 1 27.91 -14.21 -19.44
C MET A 1 27.50 -12.77 -19.56
N ASP A 2 26.22 -12.50 -19.71
CA ASP A 2 25.73 -11.15 -19.92
C ASP A 2 26.11 -10.28 -18.71
N ASN A 3 26.79 -9.17 -18.98
CA ASN A 3 27.48 -8.35 -17.99
C ASN A 3 26.50 -7.33 -17.39
N TYR A 4 25.46 -7.80 -16.71
CA TYR A 4 24.48 -6.93 -16.04
C TYR A 4 24.84 -6.72 -14.57
N ASP A 5 24.65 -5.49 -14.07
CA ASP A 5 24.89 -5.15 -12.66
C ASP A 5 23.85 -5.72 -11.70
N PHE A 6 22.65 -6.06 -12.20
CA PHE A 6 21.52 -6.58 -11.42
C PHE A 6 20.83 -7.70 -12.18
N ASP A 7 20.32 -8.68 -11.44
CA ASP A 7 19.49 -9.77 -11.96
C ASP A 7 18.05 -9.30 -12.21
N LEU A 8 17.60 -8.27 -11.48
CA LEU A 8 16.28 -7.65 -11.65
C LEU A 8 16.35 -6.15 -11.33
N PHE A 9 15.80 -5.34 -12.22
CA PHE A 9 15.56 -3.92 -11.98
C PHE A 9 14.05 -3.63 -12.02
N VAL A 10 13.48 -3.17 -10.91
CA VAL A 10 12.05 -2.85 -10.79
C VAL A 10 11.83 -1.34 -10.91
N ILE A 11 10.97 -0.93 -11.84
CA ILE A 11 10.56 0.47 -11.99
C ILE A 11 9.18 0.64 -11.32
N GLY A 12 9.15 1.43 -10.25
CA GLY A 12 7.97 1.70 -9.42
C GLY A 12 7.96 0.89 -8.12
N ALA A 13 8.05 1.58 -6.98
CA ALA A 13 7.99 0.98 -5.64
C ALA A 13 6.56 0.93 -5.09
N GLY A 14 5.61 0.51 -5.93
CA GLY A 14 4.24 0.17 -5.53
C GLY A 14 4.11 -1.24 -4.96
N SER A 15 2.88 -1.64 -4.59
CA SER A 15 2.60 -2.94 -3.97
C SER A 15 3.20 -4.13 -4.73
N GLY A 16 3.06 -4.16 -6.05
CA GLY A 16 3.62 -5.21 -6.90
C GLY A 16 5.15 -5.14 -6.99
N GLY A 17 5.70 -3.95 -7.24
CA GLY A 17 7.15 -3.76 -7.42
C GLY A 17 7.95 -4.08 -6.17
N VAL A 18 7.52 -3.59 -5.00
CA VAL A 18 8.15 -3.91 -3.72
C VAL A 18 8.06 -5.40 -3.41
N ARG A 19 6.93 -6.06 -3.71
CA ARG A 19 6.78 -7.50 -3.50
C ARG A 19 7.72 -8.29 -4.41
N ALA A 20 7.75 -7.98 -5.70
CA ALA A 20 8.61 -8.65 -6.67
C ALA A 20 10.09 -8.49 -6.30
N ALA A 21 10.52 -7.24 -6.02
CA ALA A 21 11.89 -6.96 -5.64
C ALA A 21 12.29 -7.68 -4.35
N ARG A 22 11.46 -7.63 -3.32
CA ARG A 22 11.74 -8.26 -2.02
C ARG A 22 11.82 -9.79 -2.12
N ILE A 23 10.93 -10.42 -2.88
CA ILE A 23 10.95 -11.87 -3.06
C ILE A 23 12.18 -12.29 -3.86
N ALA A 24 12.48 -11.64 -4.98
CA ALA A 24 13.68 -11.93 -5.76
C ALA A 24 14.97 -11.78 -4.91
N ALA A 25 15.10 -10.69 -4.16
CA ALA A 25 16.22 -10.47 -3.25
C ALA A 25 16.32 -11.56 -2.17
N SER A 26 15.19 -12.02 -1.61
CA SER A 26 15.18 -13.11 -0.62
C SER A 26 15.64 -14.46 -1.19
N HIS A 27 15.62 -14.63 -2.52
CA HIS A 27 16.16 -15.79 -3.22
C HIS A 27 17.61 -15.58 -3.71
N GLY A 28 18.27 -14.50 -3.30
CA GLY A 28 19.69 -14.24 -3.58
C GLY A 28 19.95 -13.45 -4.86
N ALA A 29 18.92 -13.00 -5.58
CA ALA A 29 19.09 -12.13 -6.74
C ALA A 29 19.61 -10.74 -6.31
N ARG A 30 20.54 -10.17 -7.07
CA ARG A 30 20.92 -8.76 -6.97
C ARG A 30 19.83 -7.91 -7.59
N VAL A 31 19.05 -7.22 -6.76
CA VAL A 31 17.89 -6.45 -7.20
C VAL A 31 18.09 -4.96 -6.96
N ALA A 32 17.69 -4.16 -7.95
CA ALA A 32 17.50 -2.72 -7.79
C ALA A 32 16.02 -2.35 -7.98
N ILE A 33 15.58 -1.30 -7.29
CA ILE A 33 14.23 -0.74 -7.44
C ILE A 33 14.31 0.78 -7.41
N CYS A 34 13.58 1.46 -8.30
CA CYS A 34 13.45 2.91 -8.29
C CYS A 34 11.99 3.34 -8.19
N GLU A 35 11.77 4.53 -7.65
CA GLU A 35 10.47 5.17 -7.48
C GLU A 35 10.65 6.67 -7.63
N GLU A 36 9.82 7.31 -8.44
CA GLU A 36 9.92 8.75 -8.69
C GLU A 36 9.36 9.60 -7.54
N SER A 37 8.42 9.05 -6.76
CA SER A 37 7.68 9.81 -5.75
C SER A 37 7.83 9.20 -4.36
N ARG A 38 6.87 8.37 -3.93
CA ARG A 38 6.80 7.84 -2.57
C ARG A 38 6.68 6.33 -2.59
N VAL A 39 7.56 5.68 -1.84
CA VAL A 39 7.56 4.23 -1.65
C VAL A 39 6.23 3.76 -1.06
N GLY A 40 5.69 2.66 -1.59
CA GLY A 40 4.37 2.12 -1.27
C GLY A 40 3.38 2.27 -2.43
N GLY A 41 3.62 3.23 -3.34
CA GLY A 41 2.81 3.48 -4.53
C GLY A 41 1.35 3.84 -4.22
N THR A 42 0.49 3.75 -5.24
CA THR A 42 -0.89 4.26 -5.17
C THR A 42 -1.67 3.71 -4.00
N CYS A 43 -1.68 2.38 -3.80
CA CYS A 43 -2.49 1.71 -2.77
C CYS A 43 -2.25 2.28 -1.36
N VAL A 44 -0.98 2.45 -0.98
CA VAL A 44 -0.59 2.93 0.34
C VAL A 44 -0.76 4.44 0.45
N ILE A 45 -0.35 5.17 -0.59
CA ILE A 45 -0.18 6.61 -0.49
C ILE A 45 -1.46 7.40 -0.77
N ARG A 46 -2.28 6.95 -1.73
CA ARG A 46 -3.44 7.70 -2.23
C ARG A 46 -4.53 6.76 -2.80
N GLY A 47 -4.64 5.57 -2.24
CA GLY A 47 -5.49 4.49 -2.75
C GLY A 47 -6.20 3.79 -1.61
N CYS A 48 -6.09 2.46 -1.55
CA CYS A 48 -6.86 1.63 -0.62
C CYS A 48 -6.72 2.05 0.86
N VAL A 49 -5.52 2.44 1.30
CA VAL A 49 -5.28 2.80 2.71
C VAL A 49 -6.01 4.11 3.07
N PRO A 50 -5.74 5.26 2.42
CA PRO A 50 -6.50 6.48 2.69
C PRO A 50 -7.99 6.33 2.42
N LYS A 51 -8.37 5.61 1.36
CA LYS A 51 -9.78 5.31 1.05
C LYS A 51 -10.47 4.62 2.22
N LYS A 52 -9.84 3.60 2.83
CA LYS A 52 -10.48 2.87 3.93
C LYS A 52 -10.61 3.73 5.19
N LEU A 53 -9.65 4.62 5.46
CA LEU A 53 -9.77 5.61 6.54
C LEU A 53 -10.96 6.55 6.31
N LEU A 54 -11.16 7.02 5.07
CA LEU A 54 -12.32 7.85 4.72
C LEU A 54 -13.64 7.09 4.84
N VAL A 55 -13.68 5.80 4.48
CA VAL A 55 -14.86 4.95 4.69
C VAL A 55 -15.16 4.78 6.18
N TYR A 56 -14.16 4.59 7.04
CA TYR A 56 -14.40 4.55 8.48
C TYR A 56 -14.93 5.90 9.00
N ALA A 57 -14.40 7.01 8.48
CA ALA A 57 -14.90 8.33 8.84
C ALA A 57 -16.36 8.54 8.42
N SER A 58 -16.78 8.02 7.26
CA SER A 58 -18.17 8.16 6.80
C SER A 58 -19.16 7.33 7.62
N HIS A 59 -18.73 6.19 8.18
CA HIS A 59 -19.59 5.34 9.00
C HIS A 59 -20.05 6.01 10.30
N PHE A 60 -19.29 6.98 10.84
CA PHE A 60 -19.69 7.66 12.08
C PHE A 60 -21.08 8.28 12.01
N ALA A 61 -21.51 8.77 10.84
CA ALA A 61 -22.86 9.32 10.70
C ALA A 61 -23.94 8.25 10.96
N GLU A 62 -23.80 7.07 10.35
CA GLU A 62 -24.70 5.92 10.55
C GLU A 62 -24.61 5.39 11.98
N ASP A 63 -23.38 5.25 12.51
CA ASP A 63 -23.15 4.76 13.87
C ASP A 63 -23.79 5.67 14.93
N PHE A 64 -23.79 7.00 14.72
CA PHE A 64 -24.47 7.95 15.63
C PHE A 64 -26.00 7.88 15.56
N GLU A 65 -26.56 7.57 14.38
CA GLU A 65 -28.00 7.32 14.24
C GLU A 65 -28.41 6.04 14.98
N ASP A 66 -27.66 4.96 14.77
CA ASP A 66 -27.91 3.65 15.39
C ASP A 66 -27.72 3.68 16.92
N ALA A 67 -26.77 4.47 17.43
CA ALA A 67 -26.49 4.60 18.86
C ALA A 67 -27.73 4.92 19.71
N ARG A 68 -28.70 5.66 19.14
CA ARG A 68 -29.98 5.98 19.80
C ARG A 68 -30.79 4.73 20.13
N GLY A 69 -30.77 3.72 19.25
CA GLY A 69 -31.47 2.45 19.46
C GLY A 69 -30.92 1.65 20.64
N TYR A 70 -29.68 1.93 21.05
CA TYR A 70 -29.00 1.34 22.20
C TYR A 70 -29.04 2.22 23.45
N GLY A 71 -29.79 3.33 23.45
CA GLY A 71 -29.92 4.24 24.58
C GLY A 71 -28.74 5.20 24.79
N TRP A 72 -27.81 5.26 23.83
CA TRP A 72 -26.71 6.23 23.88
C TRP A 72 -27.18 7.61 23.44
N THR A 73 -26.71 8.64 24.14
CA THR A 73 -26.87 10.05 23.74
C THR A 73 -25.50 10.58 23.34
N VAL A 74 -25.35 10.86 22.05
CA VAL A 74 -24.11 11.30 21.38
C VAL A 74 -24.42 12.45 20.44
#